data_AF-G4VE56-F1
#
_entry.id   AF-G4VE56-F1
#
_cell.length_a   1.000
_cell.length_b   1.000
_cell.length_c   1.000
_cell.angle_alpha   90.00
_cell.angle_beta   90.00
_cell.angle_gamma   90.00
#
_symmetry.space_group_name_H-M   'P 1'
#
loop_
_entity.id
_entity.type
_entity.pdbx_description
1 polymer ?
#
loop_
_entity_poly.entity_id
_entity_poly.type
_entity_poly.pdbx_seq_one_letter_code
_entity_poly.pdbx_strand_id
1 'polypeptide(L)'
;MDANNALKLGRLFRVPYGGEGVDFVDQLNYQFTSGIIVLFIVMIGFRQYVGKPLHCWVPQEFTSSWEDYAENICWVQNTYFLLPNEAIPEDDFEMLRVRHISYYQWVAIILAGQAMMAWVPHVLWRVWSKRVPVLLKNAREAAVPDKEVRHKAISCLVAALEEISEASKRYRRTRGIFQRCLGGPPPTTRITLLFLIVRIFFIANNIGQIYVMKHFIGTNDTLFGLHVFQELLIGSEWEVSGLFPRVTYCDVKVRKLGQLKPAS
;
A
#
# COMPACT_ATOMS: atom_id res chain seq x y z
N MET A 1 -0.83 7.60 23.11
CA MET A 1 -0.66 8.29 21.82
C MET A 1 -0.99 9.76 22.03
N ASP A 2 0.01 10.64 21.94
CA ASP A 2 -0.18 12.07 22.22
C ASP A 2 -1.15 12.71 21.24
N ALA A 3 -2.12 13.46 21.76
CA ALA A 3 -3.12 14.19 20.98
C ALA A 3 -2.48 15.12 19.92
N ASN A 4 -1.28 15.62 20.20
CA ASN A 4 -0.50 16.44 19.28
C ASN A 4 0.01 15.68 18.04
N ASN A 5 0.32 14.39 18.17
CA ASN A 5 0.76 13.55 17.05
C ASN A 5 -0.43 13.11 16.20
N ALA A 6 -1.59 12.83 16.82
CA ALA A 6 -2.84 12.57 16.09
C ALA A 6 -3.29 13.80 15.29
N LEU A 7 -3.18 15.01 15.87
CA LEU A 7 -3.48 16.27 15.17
C LEU A 7 -2.51 16.58 14.03
N LYS A 8 -1.23 16.18 14.14
CA LYS A 8 -0.26 16.26 13.03
C LYS A 8 -0.54 15.24 11.94
N LEU A 9 -0.94 14.01 12.28
CA LEU A 9 -1.35 12.99 11.32
C LEU A 9 -2.59 13.44 10.53
N GLY A 10 -3.55 14.08 11.21
CA GLY A 10 -4.70 14.71 10.56
C GLY A 10 -4.33 15.87 9.61
N ARG A 11 -3.20 16.57 9.84
CA ARG A 11 -2.68 17.58 8.89
C ARG A 11 -2.03 16.96 7.66
N LEU A 12 -1.49 15.74 7.74
CA LEU A 12 -1.00 15.00 6.57
C LEU A 12 -2.14 14.72 5.58
N PHE A 13 -3.35 14.46 6.09
CA PHE A 13 -4.57 14.32 5.29
C PHE A 13 -5.24 15.64 4.92
N ARG A 14 -4.67 16.78 5.34
CA ARG A 14 -5.26 18.10 5.13
C ARG A 14 -4.51 18.89 4.06
N VAL A 15 -4.05 18.22 3.00
CA VAL A 15 -3.64 18.93 1.79
C VAL A 15 -4.92 19.54 1.21
N PRO A 16 -5.05 20.89 1.12
CA PRO A 16 -6.27 21.51 0.62
C PRO A 16 -6.55 21.03 -0.81
N TYR A 17 -7.81 20.73 -1.10
CA TYR A 17 -8.27 20.38 -2.44
C TYR A 17 -7.76 21.41 -3.47
N GLY A 18 -7.04 20.93 -4.49
CA GLY A 18 -6.46 21.79 -5.54
C GLY A 18 -5.36 22.75 -5.07
N GLY A 19 -4.66 22.47 -3.98
CA GLY A 19 -3.72 23.40 -3.34
C GLY A 19 -2.37 23.63 -4.04
N GLU A 20 -1.85 22.67 -4.81
CA GLU A 20 -0.43 22.71 -5.23
C GLU A 20 -0.15 22.28 -6.69
N GLY A 21 -1.15 22.36 -7.58
CA GLY A 21 -0.96 21.90 -8.97
C GLY A 21 -0.88 20.38 -9.10
N VAL A 22 -1.59 19.67 -8.21
CA VAL A 22 -1.81 18.22 -8.26
C VAL A 22 -3.24 17.96 -8.72
N ASP A 23 -3.42 16.98 -9.60
CA ASP A 23 -4.74 16.63 -10.11
C ASP A 23 -5.56 15.91 -9.04
N PHE A 24 -6.89 16.01 -9.11
CA PHE A 24 -7.78 15.30 -8.18
C PHE A 24 -7.52 13.79 -8.16
N VAL A 25 -7.20 13.22 -9.34
CA VAL A 25 -6.88 11.79 -9.49
C VAL A 25 -5.60 11.43 -8.72
N ASP A 26 -4.61 12.32 -8.67
CA ASP A 26 -3.42 12.08 -7.83
C ASP A 26 -3.80 12.03 -6.37
N GLN A 27 -4.58 13.02 -5.94
CA GLN A 27 -5.01 13.14 -4.57
C GLN A 27 -5.79 11.90 -4.12
N LEU A 28 -6.68 11.38 -4.97
CA LEU A 28 -7.38 10.13 -4.72
C LEU A 28 -6.41 8.96 -4.49
N ASN A 29 -5.42 8.80 -5.36
CA ASN A 29 -4.48 7.68 -5.28
C ASN A 29 -3.51 7.77 -4.11
N TYR A 30 -2.73 8.85 -3.99
CA TYR A 30 -1.67 8.89 -2.96
C TYR A 30 -2.21 9.26 -1.58
N GLN A 31 -3.22 10.15 -1.50
CA GLN A 31 -3.70 10.68 -0.22
C GLN A 31 -4.87 9.86 0.32
N PHE A 32 -5.93 9.67 -0.47
CA PHE A 32 -7.11 8.95 0.00
C PHE A 32 -6.84 7.45 0.14
N THR A 33 -6.32 6.78 -0.89
CA THR A 33 -6.04 5.33 -0.80
C THR A 33 -5.03 5.03 0.31
N SER A 34 -3.91 5.75 0.38
CA SER A 34 -2.94 5.58 1.47
C SER A 34 -3.57 5.86 2.84
N GLY A 35 -4.45 6.86 2.95
CA GLY A 35 -5.14 7.16 4.19
C GLY A 35 -6.10 6.10 4.68
N ILE A 36 -6.89 5.54 3.75
CA ILE A 36 -7.78 4.41 4.04
C ILE A 36 -6.94 3.21 4.49
N ILE A 37 -5.83 2.91 3.81
CA ILE A 37 -4.93 1.82 4.20
C ILE A 37 -4.35 2.05 5.59
N VAL A 38 -3.87 3.26 5.90
CA VAL A 38 -3.34 3.62 7.23
C VAL A 38 -4.40 3.46 8.32
N LEU A 39 -5.65 3.84 8.04
CA LEU A 39 -6.76 3.63 8.97
C LEU A 39 -6.98 2.14 9.26
N PHE A 40 -6.96 1.29 8.23
CA PHE A 40 -7.07 -0.16 8.40
C PHE A 40 -5.89 -0.75 9.18
N ILE A 41 -4.67 -0.27 8.95
CA ILE A 41 -3.49 -0.69 9.74
C ILE A 41 -3.69 -0.38 11.22
N VAL A 42 -4.19 0.82 11.56
CA VAL A 42 -4.48 1.19 12.95
C VAL A 42 -5.57 0.29 13.55
N MET A 43 -6.64 0.03 12.80
CA MET A 43 -7.72 -0.85 13.25
C MET A 43 -7.23 -2.28 13.51
N ILE A 44 -6.46 -2.85 12.58
CA ILE A 44 -5.88 -4.19 12.69
C ILE A 44 -4.88 -4.24 13.84
N GLY A 45 -4.00 -3.24 13.95
CA GLY A 45 -3.01 -3.15 15.01
C GLY A 45 -3.65 -3.11 16.41
N PHE A 46 -4.78 -2.42 16.56
CA PHE A 46 -5.51 -2.43 17.82
C PHE A 46 -5.93 -3.86 18.24
N ARG A 47 -6.46 -4.65 17.29
CA ARG A 47 -6.83 -6.05 17.56
C ARG A 47 -5.64 -6.95 17.82
N GLN A 48 -4.53 -6.77 17.09
CA GLN A 48 -3.35 -7.63 17.18
C GLN A 48 -2.48 -7.37 18.42
N TYR A 49 -2.35 -6.12 18.85
CA TYR A 49 -1.44 -5.73 19.94
C TYR A 49 -2.12 -5.55 21.30
N VAL A 50 -3.39 -5.14 21.33
CA VAL A 50 -4.12 -4.92 22.59
C VAL A 50 -4.96 -6.14 22.98
N GLY A 51 -5.45 -6.88 21.98
CA GLY A 51 -6.20 -8.13 22.19
C GLY A 51 -5.33 -9.38 22.02
N LYS A 52 -5.93 -10.53 22.32
CA LYS A 52 -5.40 -11.83 21.91
C LYS A 52 -5.75 -12.05 20.42
N PRO A 53 -4.77 -12.29 19.52
CA PRO A 53 -5.02 -12.37 18.08
C PRO A 53 -5.80 -13.63 17.69
N LEU A 54 -5.71 -14.69 18.51
CA LEU A 54 -6.47 -15.92 18.38
C LEU A 54 -6.77 -16.50 19.76
N HIS A 55 -7.73 -17.42 19.81
CA HIS A 55 -8.04 -18.21 20.98
C HIS A 55 -7.93 -19.69 20.63
N CYS A 56 -7.24 -20.45 21.47
CA CYS A 56 -7.05 -21.88 21.27
C CYS A 56 -8.08 -22.67 22.09
N TRP A 57 -8.70 -23.66 21.45
CA TRP A 57 -9.41 -24.70 22.18
C TRP A 57 -8.41 -25.75 22.68
N VAL A 58 -8.08 -25.70 23.97
CA VAL A 58 -7.10 -26.58 24.61
C VAL A 58 -7.78 -27.58 25.56
N PRO A 59 -7.13 -28.73 25.87
CA PRO A 59 -7.65 -29.69 26.84
C PRO A 59 -7.82 -29.07 28.23
N GLN A 60 -8.80 -29.56 29.01
CA GLN A 60 -9.15 -29.02 30.33
C GLN A 60 -8.04 -29.19 31.38
N GLU A 61 -7.05 -30.05 31.14
CA GLU A 61 -5.90 -30.23 32.03
C GLU A 61 -4.88 -29.10 31.94
N PHE A 62 -4.97 -28.23 30.92
CA PHE A 62 -4.04 -27.11 30.77
C PHE A 62 -4.35 -26.03 31.80
N THR A 63 -3.32 -25.59 32.53
CA THR A 63 -3.45 -24.41 33.38
C THR A 63 -3.45 -23.15 32.51
N SER A 64 -4.04 -22.04 32.99
CA SER A 64 -4.17 -20.79 32.21
C SER A 64 -2.84 -20.29 31.59
N SER A 65 -1.70 -20.48 32.27
CA SER A 65 -0.39 -20.10 31.71
C SER A 65 0.03 -20.96 30.50
N TRP A 66 -0.41 -22.21 30.44
CA TRP A 66 -0.15 -23.12 29.32
C TRP A 66 -1.09 -22.82 28.15
N GLU A 67 -2.31 -22.36 28.42
CA GLU A 67 -3.22 -21.85 27.40
C GLU A 67 -2.62 -20.61 26.71
N ASP A 68 -2.17 -19.64 27.51
CA ASP A 68 -1.48 -18.44 26.99
C ASP A 68 -0.22 -18.79 26.18
N TYR A 69 0.54 -19.80 26.62
CA TYR A 69 1.69 -20.30 25.87
C TYR A 69 1.29 -20.94 24.54
N ALA A 70 0.25 -21.77 24.53
CA ALA A 70 -0.27 -22.41 23.32
C ALA A 70 -0.82 -21.37 22.34
N GLU A 71 -1.57 -20.38 22.80
CA GLU A 71 -2.05 -19.26 21.98
C GLU A 71 -0.90 -18.49 21.33
N ASN A 72 0.15 -18.16 22.09
CA ASN A 72 1.31 -17.45 21.57
C ASN A 72 2.12 -18.29 20.57
N ILE A 73 2.33 -19.57 20.85
CA ILE A 73 3.02 -20.46 19.91
C ILE A 73 2.23 -20.63 18.64
N CYS A 74 0.92 -20.84 18.72
CA CYS A 74 0.06 -20.98 17.54
C CYS A 74 -0.09 -19.68 16.75
N TRP A 75 0.09 -18.53 17.39
CA TRP A 75 0.13 -17.26 16.67
C TRP A 75 1.45 -17.06 15.93
N VAL A 76 2.58 -17.49 16.51
CA VAL A 76 3.90 -17.34 15.88
C VAL A 76 4.14 -18.42 14.83
N GLN A 77 3.68 -19.64 15.07
CA GLN A 77 3.64 -20.71 14.08
C GLN A 77 2.51 -20.45 13.09
N ASN A 78 2.69 -20.82 11.83
CA ASN A 78 1.61 -20.71 10.86
C ASN A 78 0.52 -21.73 11.21
N THR A 79 -0.74 -21.30 11.19
CA THR A 79 -1.89 -22.21 11.30
C THR A 79 -2.23 -22.78 9.93
N TYR A 80 -3.02 -23.86 9.89
CA TYR A 80 -3.49 -24.42 8.64
C TYR A 80 -5.01 -24.63 8.67
N PHE A 81 -5.62 -24.61 7.49
CA PHE A 81 -7.05 -24.83 7.34
C PHE A 81 -7.31 -26.19 6.70
N LEU A 82 -8.29 -26.90 7.23
CA LEU A 82 -8.81 -28.16 6.71
C LEU A 82 -10.30 -27.99 6.45
N LEU A 83 -10.78 -28.56 5.36
CA LEU A 83 -12.22 -28.61 5.12
C LEU A 83 -12.87 -29.58 6.13
N PRO A 84 -14.17 -29.42 6.45
CA PRO A 84 -14.87 -30.29 7.40
C PRO A 84 -14.81 -31.79 7.07
N ASN A 85 -14.58 -32.14 5.80
CA ASN A 85 -14.51 -33.52 5.32
C ASN A 85 -13.08 -34.09 5.28
N GLU A 86 -12.06 -33.29 5.60
CA GLU A 86 -10.66 -33.70 5.58
C GLU A 86 -10.19 -34.15 6.97
N ALA A 87 -9.45 -35.26 7.02
CA ALA A 87 -8.84 -35.73 8.26
C ALA A 87 -7.60 -34.90 8.61
N ILE A 88 -7.28 -34.84 9.90
CA ILE A 88 -6.04 -34.21 10.37
C ILE A 88 -4.86 -35.07 9.88
N PRO A 89 -3.89 -34.49 9.16
CA PRO A 89 -2.74 -35.24 8.65
C PRO A 89 -1.85 -35.71 9.82
N GLU A 90 -1.52 -37.00 9.84
CA GLU A 90 -0.64 -37.59 10.86
C GLU A 90 0.83 -37.62 10.40
N ASP A 91 1.06 -37.70 9.09
CA ASP A 91 2.40 -37.79 8.50
C ASP A 91 2.99 -36.41 8.16
N ASP A 92 4.29 -36.25 8.42
CA ASP A 92 5.05 -35.03 8.09
C ASP A 92 4.98 -34.69 6.59
N PHE A 93 4.82 -35.69 5.72
CA PHE A 93 4.69 -35.49 4.27
C PHE A 93 3.32 -34.92 3.87
N GLU A 94 2.26 -35.27 4.59
CA GLU A 94 0.93 -34.73 4.34
C GLU A 94 0.80 -33.30 4.87
N MET A 95 1.42 -32.99 6.02
CA MET A 95 1.50 -31.62 6.55
C MET A 95 2.10 -30.64 5.54
N LEU A 96 3.10 -31.06 4.75
CA LEU A 96 3.72 -30.21 3.71
C LEU A 96 2.74 -29.80 2.59
N ARG A 97 1.66 -30.55 2.39
CA ARG A 97 0.66 -30.27 1.34
C ARG A 97 -0.46 -29.35 1.80
N VAL A 98 -0.62 -29.16 3.11
CA VAL A 98 -1.72 -28.37 3.66
C VAL A 98 -1.46 -26.89 3.44
N ARG A 99 -2.53 -26.15 3.17
CA ARG A 99 -2.47 -24.71 2.99
C ARG A 99 -2.30 -24.01 4.34
N HIS A 100 -1.07 -23.55 4.60
CA HIS A 100 -0.78 -22.71 5.73
C HIS A 100 -1.29 -21.28 5.54
N ILE A 101 -1.80 -20.70 6.63
CA ILE A 101 -2.35 -19.36 6.70
C ILE A 101 -1.36 -18.50 7.49
N SER A 102 -0.64 -17.65 6.77
CA SER A 102 0.28 -16.67 7.35
C SER A 102 -0.21 -15.22 7.19
N TYR A 103 -1.23 -14.97 6.34
CA TYR A 103 -1.62 -13.61 5.99
C TYR A 103 -2.16 -12.79 7.17
N TYR A 104 -2.78 -13.40 8.19
CA TYR A 104 -3.24 -12.67 9.38
C TYR A 104 -2.09 -12.04 10.18
N GLN A 105 -0.91 -12.66 10.19
CA GLN A 105 0.25 -12.13 10.92
C GLN A 105 0.88 -10.95 10.17
N TRP A 106 0.97 -11.05 8.84
CA TRP A 106 1.75 -10.14 8.00
C TRP A 106 0.92 -9.01 7.36
N VAL A 107 -0.41 -9.05 7.46
CA VAL A 107 -1.31 -8.11 6.76
C VAL A 107 -0.97 -6.65 7.06
N ALA A 108 -0.70 -6.28 8.32
CA ALA A 108 -0.39 -4.91 8.69
C ALA A 108 0.91 -4.41 8.04
N ILE A 109 1.93 -5.27 7.94
CA ILE A 109 3.22 -4.96 7.33
C ILE A 109 3.08 -4.80 5.81
N ILE A 110 2.35 -5.70 5.16
CA ILE A 110 2.08 -5.61 3.72
C ILE A 110 1.27 -4.35 3.38
N LEU A 111 0.23 -4.06 4.17
CA LEU A 111 -0.56 -2.84 4.00
C LEU A 111 0.31 -1.58 4.19
N ALA A 112 1.23 -1.57 5.16
CA ALA A 112 2.16 -0.45 5.33
C ALA A 112 3.05 -0.26 4.09
N GLY A 113 3.56 -1.36 3.53
CA GLY A 113 4.29 -1.35 2.27
C GLY A 113 3.45 -0.81 1.11
N GLN A 114 2.18 -1.23 0.99
CA GLN A 114 1.26 -0.72 -0.04
C GLN A 114 0.96 0.77 0.13
N ALA A 115 0.77 1.26 1.36
CA ALA A 115 0.57 2.67 1.66
C ALA A 115 1.79 3.51 1.25
N MET A 116 3.01 3.02 1.49
CA MET A 116 4.25 3.65 1.04
C MET A 116 4.38 3.63 -0.48
N MET A 117 4.04 2.50 -1.12
CA MET A 117 4.10 2.36 -2.59
C MET A 117 3.15 3.34 -3.28
N ALA A 118 1.96 3.59 -2.71
CA ALA A 118 1.02 4.61 -3.20
C ALA A 118 1.60 6.03 -3.25
N TRP A 119 2.55 6.34 -2.37
CA TRP A 119 3.21 7.65 -2.32
C TRP A 119 4.34 7.81 -3.35
N VAL A 120 4.92 6.70 -3.84
CA VAL A 120 6.09 6.73 -4.73
C VAL A 120 5.86 7.57 -5.99
N PRO A 121 4.78 7.39 -6.77
CA PRO A 121 4.57 8.18 -8.00
C PRO A 121 4.43 9.68 -7.71
N HIS A 122 3.79 10.04 -6.59
CA HIS A 122 3.66 11.43 -6.16
C HIS A 122 5.01 12.04 -5.75
N VAL A 123 5.83 11.31 -4.99
CA VAL A 123 7.17 11.76 -4.63
C VAL A 123 8.03 11.95 -5.89
N LEU A 124 7.96 11.03 -6.85
CA LEU A 124 8.65 11.19 -8.15
C LEU A 124 8.22 12.48 -8.87
N TRP A 125 6.91 12.72 -8.96
CA TRP A 125 6.38 13.96 -9.55
C TRP A 125 6.95 15.20 -8.86
N ARG A 126 6.92 15.25 -7.52
CA ARG A 126 7.40 16.40 -6.75
C ARG A 126 8.91 16.63 -6.90
N VAL A 127 9.70 15.56 -6.94
CA VAL A 127 11.17 15.64 -7.08
C VAL A 127 11.58 16.07 -8.48
N TRP A 128 10.86 15.66 -9.52
CA TRP A 128 11.23 15.92 -10.91
C TRP A 128 10.59 17.21 -11.45
N SER A 129 9.39 17.57 -11.01
CA SER A 129 8.66 18.73 -11.49
C SER A 129 8.91 20.01 -10.70
N LYS A 130 9.89 20.08 -9.78
CA LYS A 130 10.13 21.16 -8.78
C LYS A 130 9.77 22.61 -9.18
N ARG A 131 9.96 22.99 -10.45
CA ARG A 131 9.63 24.33 -10.99
C ARG A 131 8.14 24.52 -11.35
N VAL A 132 7.44 23.47 -11.76
CA VAL A 132 6.04 23.49 -12.23
C VAL A 132 5.04 23.86 -11.12
N PRO A 133 5.09 23.28 -9.90
CA PRO A 133 4.20 23.69 -8.81
C PRO A 133 4.37 25.16 -8.41
N VAL A 134 5.61 25.66 -8.42
CA VAL A 134 5.91 27.08 -8.13
C VAL A 134 5.30 27.99 -9.18
N LEU A 135 5.42 27.62 -10.46
CA LEU A 135 4.83 28.37 -11.56
C LEU A 135 3.28 28.41 -11.47
N LEU A 136 2.66 27.27 -11.17
CA LEU A 136 1.20 27.15 -10.99
C LEU A 136 0.70 27.97 -9.79
N LYS A 137 1.45 27.97 -8.69
CA LYS A 137 1.14 28.78 -7.51
C LYS A 137 1.17 30.27 -7.84
N ASN A 138 2.23 30.74 -8.50
CA ASN A 138 2.35 32.14 -8.90
C ASN A 138 1.25 32.53 -9.90
N ALA A 139 0.86 31.64 -10.82
CA ALA A 139 -0.26 31.88 -11.74
C ALA A 139 -1.59 32.03 -11.01
N ARG A 140 -1.82 31.22 -9.98
CA ARG A 140 -3.02 31.33 -9.14
C ARG A 140 -3.01 32.62 -8.32
N GLU A 141 -1.88 32.97 -7.71
CA GLU A 141 -1.74 34.21 -6.94
C GLU A 141 -1.89 35.47 -7.80
N ALA A 142 -1.51 35.41 -9.08
CA ALA A 142 -1.78 36.49 -10.03
C ALA A 142 -3.28 36.72 -10.31
N ALA A 143 -4.13 35.71 -10.07
CA ALA A 143 -5.58 35.80 -10.21
C ALA A 143 -6.29 36.32 -8.95
N VAL A 144 -5.58 36.47 -7.83
CA VAL A 144 -6.11 36.99 -6.56
C VAL A 144 -6.21 38.53 -6.64
N PRO A 145 -7.26 39.17 -6.06
CA PRO A 145 -7.48 40.62 -6.16
C PRO A 145 -6.44 41.51 -5.45
N ASP A 146 -5.57 40.97 -4.61
CA ASP A 146 -4.56 41.74 -3.87
C ASP A 146 -3.46 42.30 -4.81
N LYS A 147 -3.29 43.62 -4.80
CA LYS A 147 -2.46 44.35 -5.77
C LYS A 147 -0.96 44.09 -5.58
N GLU A 148 -0.48 43.98 -4.34
CA GLU A 148 0.95 43.79 -4.06
C GLU A 148 1.41 42.36 -4.34
N VAL A 149 0.61 41.38 -3.91
CA VAL A 149 0.87 39.95 -4.15
C VAL A 149 0.84 39.66 -5.65
N ARG A 150 -0.15 40.21 -6.36
CA ARG A 150 -0.28 40.05 -7.81
C ARG A 150 0.92 40.59 -8.57
N HIS A 151 1.46 41.76 -8.24
CA HIS A 151 2.63 42.29 -8.95
C HIS A 151 3.89 41.43 -8.78
N LYS A 152 4.12 40.90 -7.57
CA LYS A 152 5.24 39.96 -7.31
C LYS A 152 5.04 38.63 -8.03
N ALA A 153 3.81 38.11 -8.05
CA ALA A 153 3.49 36.87 -8.74
C ALA A 153 3.67 36.99 -10.26
N ILE A 154 3.20 38.09 -10.86
CA ILE A 154 3.35 38.38 -12.29
C ILE A 154 4.83 38.54 -12.67
N SER A 155 5.63 39.27 -11.89
CA SER A 155 7.06 39.45 -12.22
C SER A 155 7.81 38.12 -12.24
N CYS A 156 7.54 37.23 -11.28
CA CYS A 156 8.12 35.90 -11.25
C CYS A 156 7.66 35.03 -12.45
N LEU A 157 6.38 35.13 -12.82
CA LEU A 157 5.82 34.43 -13.98
C LEU A 157 6.46 34.87 -15.30
N VAL A 158 6.63 36.17 -15.48
CA VAL A 158 7.27 36.75 -16.69
C VAL A 158 8.72 36.24 -16.79
N ALA A 159 9.48 36.27 -15.70
CA ALA A 159 10.85 35.77 -15.69
C ALA A 159 10.94 34.28 -16.06
N ALA A 160 10.02 33.45 -15.55
CA ALA A 160 9.98 32.03 -15.87
C ALA A 160 9.56 31.75 -17.33
N LEU A 161 8.61 32.52 -17.87
CA LEU A 161 8.21 32.42 -19.28
C LEU A 161 9.34 32.86 -20.22
N GLU A 162 10.10 33.89 -19.83
CA GLU A 162 11.27 34.35 -20.59
C GLU A 162 12.35 33.27 -20.66
N GLU A 163 12.68 32.60 -19.54
CA GLU A 163 13.62 31.46 -19.51
C GLU A 163 13.18 30.33 -20.45
N ILE A 164 11.89 29.98 -20.44
CA ILE A 164 11.31 28.95 -21.34
C ILE A 164 11.39 29.39 -22.81
N SER A 165 11.15 30.68 -23.09
CA SER A 165 11.23 31.24 -24.43
C SER A 165 12.67 31.19 -24.97
N GLU A 166 13.65 31.50 -24.13
CA GLU A 166 15.07 31.47 -24.47
C GLU A 166 15.57 30.04 -24.66
N ALA A 167 15.16 29.11 -23.79
CA ALA A 167 15.44 27.69 -23.95
C ALA A 167 14.87 27.15 -25.27
N SER A 168 13.66 27.58 -25.64
CA SER A 168 13.02 27.19 -26.90
C SER A 168 13.73 27.77 -28.12
N LYS A 169 14.19 29.03 -28.04
CA LYS A 169 15.01 29.67 -29.08
C LYS A 169 16.35 28.93 -29.26
N ARG A 170 17.03 28.60 -28.16
CA ARG A 170 18.27 27.79 -28.16
C ARG A 170 18.06 26.44 -28.84
N TYR A 171 17.00 25.73 -28.48
CA TYR A 171 16.64 24.45 -29.08
C TYR A 171 16.36 24.55 -30.59
N ARG A 172 15.66 25.59 -31.03
CA ARG A 172 15.36 25.83 -32.45
C ARG A 172 16.63 26.14 -33.26
N ARG A 173 17.63 26.78 -32.65
CA ARG A 173 18.91 27.15 -33.26
C ARG A 173 19.84 25.95 -33.48
N THR A 174 19.68 24.87 -32.71
CA THR A 174 20.38 23.61 -32.93
C THR A 174 19.96 22.98 -34.28
N ARG A 175 20.92 22.90 -35.22
CA ARG A 175 20.79 22.25 -36.53
C ARG A 175 21.27 20.79 -36.45
N GLY A 176 20.56 19.88 -37.12
CA GLY A 176 20.92 18.46 -37.21
C GLY A 176 20.05 17.55 -36.35
N ILE A 177 19.57 16.45 -36.96
CA ILE A 177 18.69 15.45 -36.32
C ILE A 177 19.43 14.75 -35.16
N PHE A 178 20.69 14.39 -35.37
CA PHE A 178 21.52 13.69 -34.39
C PHE A 178 21.77 14.53 -33.12
N GLN A 179 22.05 15.82 -33.29
CA GLN A 179 22.30 16.75 -32.19
C GLN A 179 21.02 17.12 -31.42
N ARG A 180 19.84 17.01 -32.07
CA ARG A 180 18.53 17.10 -31.40
C ARG A 180 18.18 15.84 -30.62
N CYS A 181 18.49 14.64 -31.12
CA CYS A 181 18.29 13.40 -30.36
C CYS A 181 19.17 13.34 -29.10
N LEU A 182 20.45 13.71 -29.19
CA LEU A 182 21.33 13.76 -28.02
C LEU A 182 20.92 14.87 -27.02
N GLY A 183 20.37 15.98 -27.50
CA GLY A 183 19.93 17.11 -26.68
C GLY A 183 18.59 16.94 -25.97
N GLY A 184 17.88 15.84 -26.23
CA GLY A 184 16.55 15.55 -25.69
C GLY A 184 15.41 16.33 -26.37
N PRO A 185 14.15 16.09 -25.96
CA PRO A 185 12.98 16.74 -26.54
C PRO A 185 12.94 18.26 -26.24
N PRO A 186 12.11 19.04 -26.97
CA PRO A 186 11.91 20.46 -26.70
C PRO A 186 11.56 20.72 -25.23
N PRO A 187 11.91 21.90 -24.66
CA PRO A 187 11.66 22.21 -23.25
C PRO A 187 10.19 22.03 -22.82
N THR A 188 9.24 22.39 -23.69
CA THR A 188 7.81 22.22 -23.47
C THR A 188 7.37 20.75 -23.50
N THR A 189 7.90 19.99 -24.46
CA THR A 189 7.65 18.54 -24.61
C THR A 189 8.26 17.73 -23.47
N ARG A 190 9.35 18.20 -22.86
CA ARG A 190 9.99 17.53 -21.72
C ARG A 190 9.07 17.47 -20.49
N ILE A 191 8.32 18.55 -20.22
CA ILE A 191 7.39 18.59 -19.07
C ILE A 191 6.18 17.69 -19.34
N THR A 192 5.64 17.70 -20.57
CA THR A 192 4.51 16.82 -20.91
C THR A 192 4.91 15.34 -20.91
N LEU A 193 6.11 15.01 -21.41
CA LEU A 193 6.66 13.66 -21.33
C LEU A 193 6.84 13.19 -19.88
N LEU A 194 7.36 14.07 -19.01
CA LEU A 194 7.48 13.79 -17.57
C LEU A 194 6.12 13.46 -16.95
N PHE A 195 5.11 14.26 -17.26
CA PHE A 195 3.75 14.05 -16.77
C PHE A 195 3.20 12.69 -17.22
N LEU A 196 3.35 12.34 -18.50
CA LEU A 196 2.90 11.04 -19.01
C LEU A 196 3.64 9.86 -18.35
N ILE A 197 4.96 9.98 -18.14
CA ILE A 197 5.75 8.95 -17.45
C ILE A 197 5.22 8.72 -16.04
N VAL A 198 5.00 9.80 -15.28
CA VAL A 198 4.44 9.70 -13.92
C VAL A 198 3.04 9.08 -13.92
N ARG A 199 2.20 9.41 -14.90
CA ARG A 199 0.86 8.80 -15.05
C ARG A 199 0.96 7.29 -15.29
N ILE A 200 1.91 6.85 -16.12
CA ILE A 200 2.21 5.42 -16.32
C ILE A 200 2.66 4.76 -15.01
N PHE A 201 3.52 5.43 -14.23
CA PHE A 201 3.92 4.94 -12.90
C PHE A 201 2.75 4.82 -11.92
N PHE A 202 1.77 5.74 -11.94
CA PHE A 202 0.56 5.61 -11.14
C PHE A 202 -0.26 4.37 -11.53
N ILE A 203 -0.43 4.13 -12.84
CA ILE A 203 -1.15 2.95 -13.34
C ILE A 203 -0.41 1.67 -12.95
N ALA A 204 0.91 1.64 -13.16
CA ALA A 204 1.76 0.51 -12.78
C ALA A 204 1.72 0.23 -11.27
N ASN A 205 1.74 1.28 -10.43
CA ASN A 205 1.60 1.16 -8.99
C ASN A 205 0.25 0.53 -8.60
N ASN A 206 -0.85 0.99 -9.19
CA ASN A 206 -2.18 0.43 -8.91
C ASN A 206 -2.28 -1.05 -9.29
N ILE A 207 -1.77 -1.43 -10.47
CA ILE A 207 -1.71 -2.84 -10.89
C ILE A 207 -0.82 -3.65 -9.93
N GLY A 208 0.33 -3.09 -9.54
CA GLY A 208 1.25 -3.69 -8.58
C GLY A 208 0.59 -3.95 -7.22
N GLN A 209 -0.20 -3.01 -6.69
CA GLN A 209 -0.92 -3.19 -5.43
C GLN A 209 -1.90 -4.36 -5.48
N ILE A 210 -2.63 -4.50 -6.59
CA ILE A 210 -3.54 -5.64 -6.80
C ILE A 210 -2.76 -6.96 -6.85
N TYR A 211 -1.64 -6.99 -7.56
CA TYR A 211 -0.81 -8.21 -7.67
C TYR A 211 -0.17 -8.60 -6.33
N VAL A 212 0.31 -7.63 -5.54
CA VAL A 212 0.82 -7.87 -4.19
C VAL A 212 -0.25 -8.54 -3.33
N MET A 213 -1.48 -8.04 -3.37
CA MET A 213 -2.57 -8.63 -2.58
C MET A 213 -2.96 -10.03 -3.08
N LYS A 214 -3.02 -10.22 -4.40
CA LYS A 214 -3.25 -11.53 -5.02
C LYS A 214 -2.24 -12.57 -4.53
N HIS A 215 -0.95 -12.24 -4.63
CA HIS A 215 0.13 -13.13 -4.24
C HIS A 215 0.11 -13.40 -2.73
N PHE A 216 -0.17 -12.37 -1.93
CA PHE A 216 -0.21 -12.47 -0.47
C PHE A 216 -1.31 -13.39 0.06
N ILE A 217 -2.53 -13.33 -0.52
CA ILE A 217 -3.64 -14.23 -0.16
C ILE A 217 -3.44 -15.63 -0.78
N GLY A 218 -2.63 -15.71 -1.85
CA GLY A 218 -2.37 -16.95 -2.57
C GLY A 218 -3.50 -17.38 -3.50
N THR A 219 -4.37 -16.47 -3.92
CA THR A 219 -5.45 -16.76 -4.87
C THR A 219 -4.94 -16.71 -6.31
N ASN A 220 -5.47 -17.60 -7.17
CA ASN A 220 -5.10 -17.61 -8.59
C ASN A 220 -5.78 -16.50 -9.40
N ASP A 221 -6.83 -15.89 -8.87
CA ASP A 221 -7.61 -14.86 -9.56
C ASP A 221 -7.04 -13.46 -9.37
N THR A 222 -6.97 -12.69 -10.45
CA THR A 222 -6.58 -11.27 -10.40
C THR A 222 -7.69 -10.37 -9.87
N LEU A 223 -8.94 -10.78 -10.08
CA LEU A 223 -10.14 -10.10 -9.58
C LEU A 223 -10.61 -10.70 -8.25
N PHE A 224 -9.66 -11.09 -7.38
CA PHE A 224 -9.95 -11.77 -6.12
C PHE A 224 -10.98 -11.00 -5.27
N GLY A 225 -10.91 -9.67 -5.23
CA GLY A 225 -11.82 -8.85 -4.43
C GLY A 225 -13.28 -8.92 -4.89
N LEU A 226 -13.52 -8.97 -6.21
CA LEU A 226 -14.86 -9.13 -6.76
C LEU A 226 -15.38 -10.54 -6.55
N HIS A 227 -14.52 -11.56 -6.71
CA HIS A 227 -14.90 -12.94 -6.47
C HIS A 227 -15.32 -13.16 -5.01
N VAL A 228 -14.51 -12.69 -4.04
CA VAL A 228 -14.85 -12.75 -2.61
C VAL A 228 -16.15 -12.00 -2.31
N PHE A 229 -16.35 -10.81 -2.88
CA PHE A 229 -17.59 -10.05 -2.67
C PHE A 229 -18.82 -10.77 -3.22
N GLN A 230 -18.70 -11.42 -4.39
CA GLN A 230 -19.76 -12.20 -4.98
C GLN A 230 -20.10 -13.45 -4.15
N GLU A 231 -19.10 -14.19 -3.66
CA GLU A 231 -19.30 -15.33 -2.75
C GLU A 231 -20.04 -14.91 -1.47
N LEU A 232 -19.68 -13.74 -0.91
CA LEU A 232 -20.36 -13.17 0.25
C LEU A 232 -21.80 -12.77 -0.04
N LEU A 233 -22.11 -12.24 -1.23
CA LEU A 233 -23.49 -11.91 -1.64
C LEU A 233 -24.36 -13.16 -1.87
N ILE A 234 -23.75 -14.24 -2.37
CA ILE A 234 -24.42 -15.53 -2.57
C ILE A 234 -24.69 -16.22 -1.22
N GLY A 235 -24.01 -15.80 -0.15
CA GLY A 235 -24.11 -16.41 1.17
C GLY A 235 -23.28 -17.69 1.30
N SER A 236 -22.26 -17.84 0.47
CA SER A 236 -21.31 -18.96 0.54
C SER A 236 -20.47 -18.85 1.81
N GLU A 237 -20.51 -19.88 2.66
CA GLU A 237 -19.77 -19.88 3.92
C GLU A 237 -18.27 -20.19 3.70
N TRP A 238 -17.45 -19.75 4.65
CA TRP A 238 -16.00 -19.95 4.63
C TRP A 238 -15.60 -21.43 4.73
N GLU A 239 -16.47 -22.27 5.30
CA GLU A 239 -16.28 -23.72 5.42
C GLU A 239 -16.26 -24.42 4.06
N VAL A 240 -17.01 -23.89 3.09
CA VAL A 240 -17.12 -24.46 1.74
C VAL A 240 -16.14 -23.79 0.78
N SER A 241 -16.06 -22.46 0.83
CA SER A 241 -15.19 -21.69 -0.07
C SER A 241 -13.71 -21.77 0.30
N GLY A 242 -13.39 -22.07 1.56
CA GLY A 242 -12.02 -22.01 2.10
C GLY A 242 -11.40 -20.62 2.08
N LEU A 243 -12.21 -19.58 1.82
CA LEU A 243 -11.79 -18.18 1.80
C LEU A 243 -11.93 -17.59 3.20
N PHE A 244 -10.83 -17.07 3.75
CA PHE A 244 -10.77 -16.45 5.07
C PHE A 244 -11.43 -17.29 6.19
N PRO A 245 -10.95 -18.52 6.44
CA PRO A 245 -11.49 -19.35 7.49
C PRO A 245 -11.33 -18.70 8.87
N ARG A 246 -12.33 -18.91 9.71
CA ARG A 246 -12.39 -18.38 11.09
C ARG A 246 -11.86 -19.37 12.12
N VAL A 247 -11.88 -20.66 11.78
CA VAL A 247 -11.35 -21.76 12.59
C VAL A 247 -10.19 -22.37 11.81
N THR A 248 -9.04 -22.49 12.48
CA THR A 248 -7.82 -23.09 11.92
C THR A 248 -7.20 -24.02 12.95
N TYR A 249 -6.35 -24.92 12.48
CA TYR A 249 -5.66 -25.91 13.29
C TYR A 249 -4.19 -25.52 13.45
N CYS A 250 -3.62 -25.94 14.59
CA CYS A 250 -2.25 -25.66 14.98
C CYS A 250 -1.72 -26.82 15.83
N ASP A 251 -0.49 -27.27 15.53
CA ASP A 251 0.12 -28.38 16.23
C ASP A 251 1.17 -27.88 17.23
N VAL A 252 0.90 -28.08 18.52
CA VAL A 252 1.82 -27.69 19.59
C VAL A 252 2.67 -28.90 19.99
N LYS A 253 3.98 -28.84 19.70
CA LYS A 253 4.93 -29.89 20.09
C LYS A 253 5.32 -29.74 21.56
N VAL A 254 4.77 -30.59 22.42
CA VAL A 254 5.14 -30.66 23.85
C VAL A 254 6.26 -31.68 24.05
N ARG A 255 7.37 -31.27 24.67
CA ARG A 255 8.46 -32.17 25.06
C ARG A 255 8.26 -32.60 26.51
N LYS A 256 8.04 -33.90 26.74
CA LYS A 256 7.97 -34.48 28.09
C LYS A 256 9.31 -35.12 28.46
N LEU A 257 9.72 -34.98 29.72
CA LEU A 257 10.92 -35.63 30.24
C LEU A 257 10.77 -37.16 30.10
N GLY A 258 11.67 -37.81 29.36
CA GLY A 258 11.62 -39.26 29.10
C GLY A 258 11.11 -39.68 27.71
N GLN A 259 10.71 -38.76 26.83
CA GLN A 259 10.45 -39.10 25.43
C GLN A 259 11.76 -39.46 24.69
N LEU A 260 11.81 -40.67 24.13
CA LEU A 260 12.87 -41.08 23.20
C LEU A 260 12.83 -40.16 21.98
N LYS A 261 13.98 -39.57 21.64
CA LYS A 261 14.14 -38.76 20.43
C LYS A 261 13.83 -39.66 19.23
N PRO A 262 12.93 -39.28 18.30
CA PRO A 262 12.77 -40.06 17.07
C PRO A 262 14.13 -40.13 16.37
N ALA A 263 14.54 -41.34 15.99
CA ALA A 263 15.79 -41.55 15.29
C ALA A 263 15.75 -40.73 14.00
N SER A 264 16.68 -39.79 13.87
CA SER A 264 16.88 -38.97 12.67
C SER A 264 17.29 -39.82 11.49
#